data_AF-A0A7C6SQW1-F1
#
_entry.id   AF-A0A7C6SQW1-F1
#
_cell.length_a   1.000
_cell.length_b   1.000
_cell.length_c   1.000
_cell.angle_alpha   90.00
_cell.angle_beta   90.00
_cell.angle_gamma   90.00
#
_symmetry.space_group_name_H-M   'P 1'
#
loop_
_entity.id
_entity.type
_entity.pdbx_description
1 polymer ?
#
loop_
_entity_poly.entity_id
_entity_poly.type
_entity_poly.pdbx_seq_one_letter_code
_entity_poly.pdbx_strand_id
1 'polypeptide(L)' 'MTSADEYLKLRLHADYVVDPQVLFTAMTSTDRRFSLSSGRQTSLLIKLPRMNDAQMLEAAIPLLTALIDAMNASQKAV' A
#
# COMPACT_ATOMS: atom_id res chain seq x y z
N MET A 1 -16.43 -8.57 -20.30
CA MET A 1 -16.00 -7.25 -19.77
C MET A 1 -14.81 -7.51 -18.88
N THR A 2 -13.72 -6.82 -19.13
CA THR A 2 -12.40 -7.01 -18.52
C THR A 2 -12.51 -6.95 -17.00
N SER A 3 -11.97 -7.98 -16.34
CA SER A 3 -11.67 -7.99 -14.91
C SER A 3 -10.85 -6.74 -14.59
N ALA A 4 -11.50 -5.65 -14.18
CA ALA A 4 -10.79 -4.53 -13.60
C ALA A 4 -10.01 -5.12 -12.44
N ASP A 5 -8.68 -5.04 -12.49
CA ASP A 5 -7.82 -5.56 -11.44
C ASP A 5 -8.41 -5.11 -10.10
N GLU A 6 -8.74 -6.06 -9.22
CA GLU A 6 -9.44 -5.86 -7.94
C GLU A 6 -8.57 -5.14 -6.88
N TYR A 7 -7.66 -4.29 -7.35
CA TYR A 7 -6.55 -3.73 -6.62
C TYR A 7 -6.41 -2.24 -6.93
N LEU A 8 -6.28 -1.43 -5.89
CA LEU A 8 -5.64 -0.13 -6.04
C LEU A 8 -4.12 -0.34 -6.09
N LYS A 9 -3.46 0.16 -7.14
CA LYS A 9 -2.02 0.03 -7.36
C LYS A 9 -1.31 1.37 -7.27
N LEU A 10 -0.41 1.50 -6.30
CA LEU A 10 0.46 2.66 -6.11
C LEU A 10 1.88 2.30 -6.53
N ARG A 11 2.40 2.96 -7.56
CA ARG A 11 3.78 2.74 -8.01
C ARG A 11 4.73 3.52 -7.13
N LEU A 12 5.69 2.82 -6.53
CA LEU A 12 6.75 3.46 -5.76
C LEU A 12 7.83 3.91 -6.74
N HIS A 13 8.20 5.18 -6.65
CA HIS A 13 9.19 5.75 -7.53
C HIS A 13 10.58 5.54 -6.93
N ALA A 14 11.50 4.97 -7.72
CA ALA A 14 12.80 4.49 -7.25
C ALA A 14 13.71 5.60 -6.69
N ASP A 15 13.52 6.83 -7.17
CA ASP A 15 14.30 8.00 -6.72
C ASP A 15 13.94 8.46 -5.31
N TYR A 16 12.81 8.01 -4.76
CA TYR A 16 12.47 8.28 -3.36
C TYR A 16 13.05 7.17 -2.49
N VAL A 17 13.94 7.55 -1.58
CA VAL A 17 14.53 6.62 -0.60
C VAL A 17 13.43 6.23 0.39
N VAL A 18 12.83 5.07 0.15
CA VAL A 18 11.99 4.38 1.13
C VAL A 18 12.86 3.30 1.76
N ASP A 19 13.00 3.30 3.08
CA ASP A 19 13.56 2.14 3.78
C ASP A 19 12.63 0.93 3.52
N PRO A 20 13.06 -0.08 2.74
CA PRO A 20 12.19 -1.18 2.37
C PRO A 20 11.75 -2.02 3.57
N GLN A 21 12.56 -2.08 4.63
CA GLN A 21 12.26 -2.83 5.84
C GLN A 21 11.16 -2.14 6.66
N VAL A 22 11.23 -0.80 6.76
CA VAL A 22 10.18 0.00 7.43
C VAL A 22 8.85 -0.17 6.70
N LEU A 23 8.85 -0.01 5.37
CA LEU A 23 7.64 -0.19 4.57
C LEU A 23 7.07 -1.60 4.71
N PHE A 24 7.90 -2.63 4.56
CA PHE A 24 7.45 -4.02 4.65
C PHE A 24 6.86 -4.33 6.04
N THR A 25 7.55 -3.94 7.11
CA THR A 25 7.09 -4.17 8.48
C THR A 25 5.75 -3.48 8.73
N ALA A 26 5.64 -2.20 8.38
CA ALA A 26 4.42 -1.43 8.53
C ALA A 26 3.26 -2.02 7.71
N MET A 27 3.50 -2.45 6.47
CA MET A 27 2.48 -3.11 5.66
C MET A 27 1.94 -4.38 6.32
N THR A 28 2.84 -5.24 6.83
CA THR A 28 2.45 -6.52 7.45
C THR A 28 1.69 -6.35 8.77
N SER A 29 1.89 -5.25 9.48
CA SER A 29 1.21 -4.96 10.75
C SER A 29 -0.07 -4.13 10.59
N THR A 30 -0.21 -3.36 9.51
CA THR A 30 -1.34 -2.43 9.32
C THR A 30 -2.62 -3.13 8.87
N ASP A 31 -2.59 -3.87 7.75
CA ASP A 31 -3.78 -4.55 7.21
C ASP A 31 -3.38 -5.67 6.24
N ARG A 32 -4.08 -6.81 6.31
CA ARG A 32 -3.86 -7.99 5.44
C ARG A 32 -4.16 -7.75 3.95
N ARG A 33 -4.84 -6.65 3.60
CA ARG A 33 -5.16 -6.28 2.21
C ARG A 33 -3.96 -5.74 1.45
N PHE A 34 -2.90 -5.36 2.15
CA PHE A 34 -1.67 -4.89 1.56
C PHE A 34 -0.89 -6.04 0.93
N SER A 35 -0.28 -5.77 -0.23
CA SER A 35 0.65 -6.69 -0.89
C SER A 35 1.70 -5.88 -1.65
N LEU A 36 2.92 -6.41 -1.75
CA LEU A 36 3.97 -5.84 -2.60
C LEU A 36 4.05 -6.63 -3.90
N SER A 37 4.07 -5.92 -5.03
CA SER A 37 4.49 -6.48 -6.30
C SER A 37 5.92 -6.01 -6.59
N SER A 38 6.87 -6.95 -6.59
CA SER A 38 8.22 -6.72 -7.09
C SER A 38 8.28 -6.97 -8.60
N GLY A 39 9.16 -6.24 -9.30
CA GLY A 39 9.29 -6.26 -10.76
C GLY A 39 10.15 -5.09 -11.22
N ARG A 40 9.99 -4.62 -12.47
CA ARG A 40 10.71 -3.43 -12.97
C ARG A 40 10.43 -2.16 -12.15
N GLN A 41 9.27 -2.10 -11.51
CA GLN A 41 8.92 -1.07 -10.54
C GLN A 41 8.16 -1.71 -9.38
N THR A 42 8.63 -1.46 -8.16
CA THR A 42 7.93 -1.89 -6.95
C THR A 42 6.59 -1.17 -6.83
N SER A 43 5.52 -1.91 -6.60
CA SER A 43 4.18 -1.34 -6.40
C SER A 43 3.56 -1.85 -5.11
N LEU A 44 2.91 -0.95 -4.39
CA LEU A 44 1.99 -1.26 -3.32
C LEU A 44 0.62 -1.59 -3.92
N LEU A 45 0.08 -2.75 -3.56
CA LEU A 45 -1.24 -3.20 -3.98
C LEU A 45 -2.17 -3.24 -2.76
N ILE A 46 -3.39 -2.74 -2.93
CA ILE A 46 -4.46 -2.81 -1.92
C ILE A 46 -5.65 -3.57 -2.51
N LYS A 47 -5.93 -4.76 -1.97
CA LYS A 47 -7.05 -5.62 -2.40
C LYS A 47 -8.40 -5.01 -2.01
N LEU A 48 -9.20 -4.58 -2.99
CA LEU A 48 -10.50 -3.92 -2.82
C LEU A 48 -11.52 -4.48 -3.84
N PRO A 49 -11.93 -5.76 -3.70
CA PRO A 49 -12.78 -6.41 -4.68
C PRO A 49 -14.19 -5.81 -4.70
N ARG A 50 -14.83 -5.82 -5.88
CA ARG A 50 -16.23 -5.39 -6.10
C ARG A 50 -16.49 -3.91 -5.78
N MET A 51 -15.46 -3.09 -5.76
CA MET A 51 -15.57 -1.64 -5.65
C MET A 51 -15.34 -0.99 -7.02
N ASN A 52 -16.02 0.11 -7.30
CA ASN A 52 -15.63 0.98 -8.41
C ASN A 52 -14.46 1.90 -8.00
N ASP A 53 -13.89 2.64 -8.94
CA ASP A 53 -12.70 3.47 -8.70
C ASP A 53 -12.89 4.48 -7.55
N ALA A 54 -14.04 5.16 -7.49
CA ALA A 54 -14.32 6.13 -6.42
C ALA A 54 -14.39 5.45 -5.05
N GLN A 55 -15.10 4.32 -4.96
CA GLN A 55 -15.18 3.51 -3.74
C GLN A 55 -13.81 2.97 -3.33
N MET A 56 -12.97 2.55 -4.28
CA MET A 56 -11.62 2.08 -4.00
C MET A 56 -10.76 3.19 -3.41
N LEU A 57 -10.83 4.39 -3.97
CA LEU A 57 -10.08 5.55 -3.46
C LEU A 57 -10.53 5.91 -2.04
N GLU A 58 -11.85 6.02 -1.81
CA GLU A 58 -12.41 6.28 -0.48
C GLU A 58 -11.99 5.23 0.55
N ALA A 59 -12.06 3.94 0.20
CA ALA A 59 -11.66 2.85 1.07
C ALA A 59 -10.15 2.78 1.32
N ALA A 60 -9.34 3.25 0.36
CA ALA A 60 -7.89 3.26 0.46
C ALA A 60 -7.34 4.37 1.36
N ILE A 61 -8.01 5.52 1.45
CA ILE A 61 -7.57 6.65 2.31
C ILE A 61 -7.26 6.20 3.74
N PRO A 62 -8.20 5.60 4.51
CA PRO A 62 -7.92 5.22 5.90
C PRO A 62 -6.84 4.14 6.01
N LEU A 63 -6.71 3.25 5.02
CA LEU A 63 -5.65 2.24 4.98
C LEU A 63 -4.27 2.88 4.83
N LEU A 64 -4.16 3.83 3.91
CA LEU A 64 -2.91 4.55 3.66
C LEU A 64 -2.53 5.44 4.85
N THR A 65 -3.51 6.08 5.50
CA THR A 65 -3.28 6.82 6.75
C THR A 65 -2.71 5.90 7.84
N ALA A 66 -3.32 4.74 8.06
CA ALA A 66 -2.83 3.79 9.07
C ALA A 66 -1.42 3.26 8.72
N LEU A 67 -1.12 3.05 7.43
CA LEU A 67 0.20 2.63 6.98
C LEU A 67 1.25 3.71 7.28
N ILE A 68 0.93 4.98 7.02
CA ILE A 68 1.81 6.13 7.34
C ILE A 68 2.07 6.18 8.85
N ASP A 69 1.03 6.00 9.68
CA ASP A 69 1.17 6.01 11.14
C ASP A 69 2.08 4.86 11.62
N ALA A 70 1.93 3.65 11.06
CA ALA A 70 2.77 2.51 11.38
C ALA A 70 4.25 2.73 10.96
N MET A 71 4.48 3.34 9.81
CA MET A 71 5.83 3.71 9.35
C MET A 71 6.47 4.74 10.31
N ASN A 72 5.72 5.77 10.69
CA ASN A 72 6.21 6.81 11.60
C ASN A 72 6.44 6.31 13.03
N ALA A 73 5.60 5.39 13.51
CA ALA A 73 5.78 4.75 14.82
C ALA A 73 7.06 3.91 14.86
N SER A 74 7.36 3.18 13.77
CA SER A 74 8.57 2.38 13.66
C SER A 74 9.85 3.22 13.66
N GLN A 75 9.79 4.45 13.12
CA GLN A 75 10.94 5.39 13.10
C GLN A 75 11.21 6.05 14.45
N LYS A 76 10.19 6.22 15.31
CA LYS A 76 10.34 6.81 16.66
C LYS A 76 10.90 5.83 17.70
N ALA A 77 10.91 4.54 17.39
CA ALA A 77 11.39 3.49 18.28
C ALA A 77 12.91 3.27 18.23
N VAL A 78 13.63 4.10 17.47
CA VAL A 78 15.10 4.07 17.28
C VAL A 78 15.74 5.30 17.90
#